data_AF-A0A2T3MEG4-F1
#
_entry.id   AF-A0A2T3MEG4-F1
#
_cell.length_a   1.000
_cell.length_b   1.000
_cell.length_c   1.000
_cell.angle_alpha   90.00
_cell.angle_beta   90.00
_cell.angle_gamma   90.00
#
_symmetry.space_group_name_H-M   'P 1'
#
loop_
_entity.id
_entity.type
_entity.pdbx_description
1 polymer ?
#
loop_
_entity_poly.entity_id
_entity_poly.type
_entity_poly.pdbx_seq_one_letter_code
_entity_poly.pdbx_strand_id
1 'polypeptide(L)'
;MQENLLIGFIVIWVALVLGSVMLFQRGKDVARKRKLWPIYTVFSNVVIGAFIVYMQPPTMWMIAILVLLVPLTLLTIRSTKFCDSCGQASRSPFFMMPPQVCSHCNKPLS
;
A
#
# COMPACT_ATOMS: atom_id res chain seq x y z
N MET A 1 2.48 -25.36 -13.58
CA MET A 1 1.26 -24.56 -13.26
C MET A 1 1.53 -23.55 -12.15
N GLN A 2 2.19 -23.94 -11.06
CA GLN A 2 2.58 -23.04 -9.95
C GLN A 2 3.54 -21.91 -10.35
N GLU A 3 4.50 -22.18 -11.24
CA GLU A 3 5.46 -21.18 -11.74
C GLU A 3 4.78 -20.02 -12.48
N ASN A 4 3.82 -20.30 -13.35
CA ASN A 4 3.07 -19.28 -14.09
C ASN A 4 2.24 -18.39 -13.16
N LEU A 5 1.72 -18.96 -12.06
CA LEU A 5 0.99 -18.20 -11.04
C LEU A 5 1.93 -17.29 -10.25
N LEU A 6 3.12 -17.75 -9.88
CA LEU A 6 4.13 -16.92 -9.22
C LEU A 6 4.60 -15.78 -10.12
N ILE A 7 4.86 -16.05 -11.40
CA ILE A 7 5.23 -15.02 -12.38
C ILE A 7 4.10 -13.99 -12.51
N GLY A 8 2.85 -14.43 -12.64
CA GLY A 8 1.68 -13.54 -12.68
C GLY A 8 1.56 -12.66 -11.44
N PHE A 9 1.75 -13.24 -10.25
CA PHE A 9 1.76 -12.49 -8.99
C PHE A 9 2.87 -11.44 -8.95
N ILE A 10 4.09 -11.82 -9.35
CA ILE A 10 5.24 -10.91 -9.39
C ILE A 10 4.97 -9.76 -10.36
N VAL A 11 4.43 -10.03 -11.54
CA VAL A 11 4.10 -8.99 -12.54
C VAL A 11 3.07 -8.01 -11.98
N ILE A 12 1.98 -8.50 -11.38
CA ILE A 12 0.96 -7.67 -10.74
C ILE A 12 1.58 -6.84 -9.61
N TRP A 13 2.38 -7.49 -8.75
CA TRP A 13 3.03 -6.84 -7.63
C TRP A 13 3.99 -5.73 -8.09
N VAL A 14 4.82 -5.99 -9.09
CA VAL A 14 5.74 -5.00 -9.68
C VAL A 14 4.95 -3.85 -10.30
N ALA A 15 3.87 -4.12 -11.02
CA ALA A 15 3.01 -3.07 -11.59
C ALA A 15 2.39 -2.18 -10.50
N LEU A 16 1.91 -2.78 -9.41
CA LEU A 16 1.37 -2.04 -8.25
C LEU A 16 2.44 -1.24 -7.51
N VAL A 17 3.65 -1.78 -7.36
CA VAL A 17 4.77 -1.06 -6.73
C VAL A 17 5.19 0.12 -7.60
N LEU A 18 5.40 -0.08 -8.89
CA LEU A 18 5.77 0.98 -9.84
C LEU A 18 4.69 2.06 -9.94
N GLY A 19 3.42 1.67 -10.04
CA GLY A 19 2.29 2.60 -10.02
C GLY A 19 2.25 3.43 -8.75
N SER A 20 2.54 2.83 -7.60
CA SER A 20 2.60 3.54 -6.33
C SER A 20 3.74 4.56 -6.29
N VAL A 21 4.94 4.17 -6.75
CA VAL A 21 6.11 5.05 -6.79
C VAL A 21 5.84 6.23 -7.73
N MET A 22 5.33 5.96 -8.93
CA MET A 22 5.10 6.99 -9.94
C MET A 22 4.00 7.99 -9.51
N LEU A 23 2.91 7.51 -8.89
CA LEU A 23 1.80 8.36 -8.45
C LEU A 23 2.11 9.12 -7.15
N PHE A 24 2.84 8.50 -6.21
CA PHE A 24 2.99 9.04 -4.87
C PHE A 24 4.36 9.69 -4.61
N GLN A 25 5.42 9.36 -5.36
CA GLN A 25 6.72 10.07 -5.25
C GLN A 25 6.85 11.24 -6.22
N ARG A 26 6.07 11.27 -7.31
CA ARG A 26 6.11 12.34 -8.33
C ARG A 26 4.99 13.35 -8.09
N GLY A 27 5.27 14.65 -8.26
CA GLY A 27 4.29 15.74 -8.10
C GLY A 27 4.17 16.32 -6.69
N LYS A 28 3.77 17.59 -6.60
CA LYS A 28 3.64 18.37 -5.34
C LYS A 28 2.21 18.42 -4.79
N ASP A 29 1.23 17.85 -5.49
CA ASP A 29 -0.19 17.94 -5.11
C ASP A 29 -0.56 16.98 -3.97
N VAL A 30 -0.25 17.41 -2.75
CA VAL A 30 -0.38 16.59 -1.54
C VAL A 30 -1.84 16.24 -1.22
N ALA A 31 -2.76 17.19 -1.43
CA ALA A 31 -4.19 16.97 -1.22
C ALA A 31 -4.75 15.85 -2.12
N ARG A 32 -4.32 15.80 -3.39
CA ARG A 32 -4.74 14.78 -4.35
C ARG A 32 -4.15 13.42 -3.98
N LYS A 33 -2.88 13.36 -3.59
CA LYS A 33 -2.21 12.14 -3.12
C LYS A 33 -2.85 11.59 -1.85
N ARG A 34 -3.17 12.44 -0.88
CA ARG A 34 -3.84 12.07 0.37
C ARG A 34 -5.21 11.42 0.13
N LYS A 35 -5.96 11.90 -0.87
CA LYS A 35 -7.24 11.30 -1.27
C LYS A 35 -7.08 10.02 -2.10
N LEU A 36 -6.09 9.96 -2.98
CA LEU A 36 -5.82 8.79 -3.85
C LEU A 36 -5.19 7.62 -3.10
N TRP A 37 -4.40 7.89 -2.05
CA TRP A 37 -3.69 6.84 -1.29
C TRP A 37 -4.61 5.76 -0.70
N PRO A 38 -5.68 6.09 0.05
CA PRO A 38 -6.58 5.06 0.57
C PRO A 38 -7.26 4.30 -0.57
N ILE A 39 -7.68 4.98 -1.63
CA ILE A 39 -8.30 4.34 -2.81
C ILE A 39 -7.33 3.36 -3.47
N TYR A 40 -6.09 3.78 -3.71
CA TYR A 40 -5.05 2.96 -4.32
C TYR A 40 -4.66 1.78 -3.44
N THR A 41 -4.55 1.98 -2.14
CA THR A 41 -4.19 0.93 -1.18
C THR A 41 -5.30 -0.12 -1.08
N VAL A 42 -6.56 0.30 -1.03
CA VAL A 42 -7.72 -0.62 -1.08
C VAL A 42 -7.74 -1.35 -2.42
N PHE A 43 -7.61 -0.66 -3.55
CA PHE A 43 -7.56 -1.27 -4.87
C PHE A 43 -6.46 -2.33 -4.98
N SER A 44 -5.24 -2.00 -4.55
CA SER A 44 -4.09 -2.92 -4.58
C SER A 44 -4.36 -4.17 -3.75
N ASN A 45 -4.90 -4.01 -2.54
CA ASN A 45 -5.22 -5.14 -1.66
C ASN A 45 -6.40 -5.98 -2.19
N VAL A 46 -7.38 -5.38 -2.87
CA VAL A 46 -8.46 -6.10 -3.55
C VAL A 46 -7.91 -6.92 -4.71
N VAL A 47 -7.01 -6.37 -5.53
CA VAL A 47 -6.36 -7.09 -6.63
C VAL A 47 -5.55 -8.28 -6.10
N ILE A 48 -4.77 -8.08 -5.04
CA ILE A 48 -4.01 -9.15 -4.39
C ILE A 48 -4.95 -10.20 -3.78
N GLY A 49 -6.01 -9.78 -3.09
CA GLY A 49 -7.03 -10.67 -2.51
C GLY A 49 -7.75 -11.51 -3.57
N ALA A 50 -8.14 -10.90 -4.68
CA ALA A 50 -8.76 -11.61 -5.81
C ALA A 50 -7.79 -12.64 -6.42
N PHE A 51 -6.50 -12.30 -6.51
CA PHE A 51 -5.48 -13.22 -6.98
C PHE A 51 -5.30 -14.42 -6.02
N ILE A 52 -5.32 -14.18 -4.70
CA ILE A 52 -5.26 -15.25 -3.70
C ILE A 52 -6.46 -16.19 -3.83
N VAL A 53 -7.67 -15.67 -4.05
CA VAL A 53 -8.87 -16.49 -4.28
C VAL A 53 -8.74 -17.31 -5.56
N TYR A 54 -8.19 -16.72 -6.62
CA TYR A 54 -7.94 -17.40 -7.90
C TYR A 54 -6.93 -18.56 -7.77
N MET A 55 -5.92 -18.43 -6.91
CA MET A 55 -4.96 -19.50 -6.63
C MET A 55 -5.56 -20.72 -5.91
N GLN A 56 -6.81 -20.62 -5.41
CA GLN A 56 -7.52 -21.69 -4.69
C GLN A 56 -6.67 -22.38 -3.58
N PRO A 57 -6.05 -21.63 -2.65
CA PRO A 57 -5.36 -22.24 -1.51
C PRO A 57 -6.37 -22.94 -0.57
N PRO A 58 -5.89 -23.77 0.38
CA PRO A 58 -6.77 -24.37 1.38
C PRO A 58 -7.64 -23.31 2.06
N THR A 59 -8.95 -23.59 2.18
CA THR A 59 -9.97 -22.61 2.62
C THR A 59 -9.63 -21.93 3.95
N MET A 60 -9.04 -22.67 4.90
CA MET A 60 -8.59 -22.12 6.18
C MET A 60 -7.52 -21.03 6.00
N TRP A 61 -6.51 -21.28 5.17
CA TRP A 61 -5.44 -20.32 4.87
C TRP A 61 -5.97 -19.13 4.07
N MET A 62 -6.86 -19.37 3.11
CA MET A 62 -7.51 -18.31 2.33
C MET A 62 -8.23 -17.31 3.25
N ILE A 63 -9.09 -17.82 4.13
CA ILE A 63 -9.88 -16.99 5.07
C ILE A 63 -8.93 -16.25 6.02
N ALA A 64 -7.93 -16.93 6.58
CA ALA A 64 -6.96 -16.30 7.48
C ALA A 64 -6.24 -15.12 6.82
N ILE A 65 -5.75 -15.28 5.58
CA ILE A 65 -5.03 -14.22 4.86
C ILE A 65 -5.97 -13.07 4.49
N LEU A 66 -7.19 -13.35 4.02
CA LEU A 66 -8.16 -12.31 3.68
C LEU A 66 -8.59 -11.51 4.90
N VAL A 67 -8.80 -12.17 6.04
CA VAL A 67 -9.12 -11.50 7.31
C VAL A 67 -7.94 -10.65 7.78
N LEU A 68 -6.70 -11.12 7.64
CA LEU A 68 -5.49 -10.36 8.00
C LEU A 68 -5.22 -9.16 7.08
N LEU A 69 -5.61 -9.27 5.81
CA LEU A 69 -5.45 -8.21 4.80
C LEU A 69 -6.19 -6.92 5.19
N VAL A 70 -7.36 -7.02 5.82
CA VAL A 70 -8.19 -5.86 6.22
C VAL A 70 -7.48 -4.97 7.25
N PRO A 71 -7.07 -5.45 8.45
CA PRO A 71 -6.36 -4.63 9.42
C PRO A 71 -4.99 -4.17 8.90
N LEU A 72 -4.29 -4.99 8.10
CA LEU A 72 -3.04 -4.57 7.45
C LEU A 72 -3.26 -3.37 6.51
N THR A 73 -4.33 -3.38 5.72
CA THR A 73 -4.71 -2.28 4.83
C THR A 73 -4.95 -1.00 5.63
N LEU A 74 -5.74 -1.10 6.71
CA LEU A 74 -6.06 0.04 7.57
C LEU A 74 -4.81 0.59 8.26
N LEU A 75 -3.93 -0.28 8.76
CA LEU A 75 -2.66 0.12 9.35
C LEU A 75 -1.75 0.78 8.32
N THR A 76 -1.67 0.26 7.10
CA THR A 76 -0.87 0.84 6.00
C THR A 76 -1.36 2.24 5.61
N ILE A 77 -2.69 2.43 5.59
CA ILE A 77 -3.29 3.74 5.33
C ILE A 77 -2.97 4.72 6.47
N ARG A 78 -3.05 4.27 7.73
CA ARG A 78 -2.76 5.11 8.91
C ARG A 78 -1.27 5.42 9.09
N SER A 79 -0.38 4.50 8.75
CA SER A 79 1.07 4.65 8.91
C SER A 79 1.71 5.51 7.81
N THR A 80 1.03 5.68 6.68
CA THR A 80 1.50 6.50 5.57
C THR A 80 0.91 7.91 5.65
N LYS A 81 1.74 8.90 5.95
CA LYS A 81 1.39 10.33 5.87
C LYS A 81 2.11 11.00 4.70
N PHE A 82 1.49 12.01 4.11
CA PHE A 82 2.13 12.81 3.06
C PHE A 82 2.52 14.18 3.61
N CYS A 83 3.73 14.61 3.27
CA CYS A 83 4.30 15.89 3.66
C CYS A 83 3.72 17.03 2.83
N ASP A 84 3.04 17.99 3.45
CA ASP A 84 2.43 19.14 2.74
C ASP A 84 3.48 20.08 2.10
N SER A 85 4.69 20.15 2.66
CA SER A 85 5.77 20.99 2.12
C SER A 85 6.55 20.38 0.96
N CYS A 86 6.68 19.06 0.92
CA CYS A 86 7.61 18.36 0.03
C CYS A 86 6.92 17.33 -0.87
N GLY A 87 5.65 17.01 -0.60
CA GLY A 87 4.83 16.08 -1.37
C GLY A 87 5.28 14.62 -1.33
N GLN A 88 6.27 14.30 -0.48
CA GLN A 88 6.78 12.96 -0.29
C GLN A 88 5.97 12.19 0.75
N ALA A 89 5.86 10.88 0.56
CA ALA A 89 5.26 9.97 1.52
C ALA A 89 6.26 9.66 2.64
N SER A 90 5.86 9.89 3.88
CA SER A 90 6.56 9.44 5.08
C SER A 90 5.81 8.26 5.67
N ARG A 91 6.49 7.14 5.88
CA ARG A 91 5.91 5.91 6.44
C ARG A 91 6.57 5.62 7.78
N SER A 92 5.78 5.45 8.83
CA SER A 92 6.28 4.85 10.07
C SER A 92 6.17 3.31 10.01
N PRO A 93 7.03 2.59 10.74
CA PRO A 93 6.83 1.17 10.98
C PRO A 93 5.44 0.90 11.57
N PHE A 94 4.84 -0.25 11.23
CA PHE A 94 3.48 -0.66 11.60
C PHE A 94 3.15 -0.59 13.10
N PHE A 95 4.16 -0.56 13.98
CA PHE A 95 4.05 -0.50 15.44
C PHE A 95 4.53 0.81 16.08
N MET A 96 4.99 1.78 15.29
CA MET A 96 5.46 3.07 15.81
C MET A 96 4.40 4.15 15.59
N MET A 97 4.41 5.14 16.49
CA MET A 97 3.60 6.34 16.37
C MET A 97 3.74 6.94 14.96
N PRO A 98 2.64 7.45 14.38
CA PRO A 98 2.67 8.01 13.04
C PRO A 98 3.76 9.08 12.93
N PRO A 99 4.45 9.16 11.77
CA PRO A 99 5.60 10.04 11.64
C PRO A 99 5.14 11.48 11.79
N GLN A 100 5.68 12.19 12.79
CA GLN A 100 5.38 13.60 13.01
C GLN A 100 6.25 14.52 12.15
N VAL A 101 7.37 14.00 11.64
CA VAL A 101 8.34 14.75 10.86
C VAL A 101 8.61 14.04 9.54
N CYS A 102 8.69 14.78 8.45
CA CYS A 102 9.02 14.20 7.15
C CYS A 102 10.49 13.80 7.09
N SER A 103 10.78 12.54 6.74
CA SER A 103 12.13 11.99 6.59
C SER A 103 12.98 12.69 5.52
N HIS A 104 12.35 13.46 4.63
CA HIS A 104 13.03 14.07 3.48
C HIS A 104 13.29 15.56 3.63
N CYS A 105 12.42 16.28 4.36
CA CYS A 105 12.54 17.74 4.51
C CYS A 105 12.57 18.20 5.98
N ASN A 106 12.50 17.28 6.94
CA ASN A 106 12.48 17.55 8.38
C ASN A 106 11.41 18.55 8.84
N LYS A 107 10.38 18.80 8.03
CA LYS A 107 9.23 19.63 8.40
C LYS A 107 8.14 18.79 9.07
N PRO A 108 7.33 19.41 9.95
CA PRO A 108 6.19 18.73 10.59
C PRO A 108 5.19 18.23 9.54
N LEU A 109 4.71 17.00 9.72
CA LEU A 109 3.66 16.35 8.94
C LEU A 109 2.30 16.65 9.56
N SER A 110 1.42 17.37 8.86
CA SER A 110 0.00 17.56 9.21
C SER A 110 -0.87 16.39 8.75
#